data_AF-A0A640XTA3-F1
#
_entry.id   AF-A0A640XTA3-F1
#
_cell.length_a   1.000
_cell.length_b   1.000
_cell.length_c   1.000
_cell.angle_alpha   90.00
_cell.angle_beta   90.00
_cell.angle_gamma   90.00
#
_symmetry.space_group_name_H-M   'P 1'
#
loop_
_entity.id
_entity.type
_entity.pdbx_description
1 polymer ?
#
loop_
_entity_poly.entity_id
_entity_poly.type
_entity_poly.pdbx_seq_one_letter_code
_entity_poly.pdbx_strand_id
1 'polypeptide(L)'
;MAELEFKEKNGELVPAKDVKDAAFLKARQIRDGLLIIPNRISDLLAGEINAAGRIDKTRVHEILGKELRQALENLSNNLNRPEGVNGKKN
;
A
#
# COMPACT_ATOMS: atom_id res chain seq x y z
N MET A 1 -24.26 -12.86 -27.31
CA MET A 1 -24.11 -11.52 -26.69
C MET A 1 -25.00 -11.37 -25.45
N ALA A 2 -26.26 -11.85 -25.47
CA ALA A 2 -27.17 -11.77 -24.31
C ALA A 2 -26.67 -12.43 -23.00
N GLU A 3 -26.03 -13.60 -23.02
CA GLU A 3 -25.56 -14.25 -21.79
C GLU A 3 -24.38 -13.53 -21.11
N LEU A 4 -23.47 -12.94 -21.89
CA LEU A 4 -22.30 -12.23 -21.36
C LEU A 4 -22.73 -10.92 -20.66
N GLU A 5 -23.61 -10.16 -21.30
CA GLU A 5 -24.17 -8.93 -20.74
C GLU A 5 -25.04 -9.20 -19.50
N PHE A 6 -25.77 -10.32 -19.47
CA PHE A 6 -26.56 -10.73 -18.31
C PHE A 6 -25.66 -11.09 -17.11
N LYS A 7 -24.60 -11.88 -17.35
CA LYS A 7 -23.63 -12.26 -16.31
C LYS A 7 -22.82 -11.06 -15.79
N GLU A 8 -22.52 -10.09 -16.65
CA GLU A 8 -21.90 -8.82 -16.25
C GLU A 8 -22.84 -8.00 -15.37
N LYS A 9 -24.12 -7.84 -15.76
CA LYS A 9 -25.12 -7.10 -14.97
C LYS A 9 -25.45 -7.75 -13.63
N ASN A 10 -25.40 -9.07 -13.54
CA ASN A 10 -25.59 -9.80 -12.29
C ASN A 10 -24.33 -9.83 -11.39
N GLY A 11 -23.21 -9.25 -11.84
CA GLY A 11 -21.96 -9.19 -11.08
C GLY A 11 -21.16 -10.49 -11.05
N GLU A 12 -21.52 -11.48 -11.87
CA GLU A 12 -20.75 -12.74 -12.01
C GLU A 12 -19.48 -12.55 -12.83
N LEU A 13 -19.47 -11.56 -13.74
CA LEU A 13 -18.33 -11.23 -14.59
C LEU A 13 -17.98 -9.75 -14.43
N VAL A 14 -16.68 -9.47 -14.35
CA VAL A 14 -16.14 -8.11 -14.41
C VAL A 14 -15.15 -8.03 -15.57
N PRO A 15 -15.05 -6.89 -16.27
CA PRO A 15 -14.10 -6.73 -17.36
C PRO A 15 -12.67 -7.03 -16.89
N ALA A 16 -11.98 -7.91 -17.61
CA ALA A 16 -10.60 -8.29 -17.27
C ALA A 16 -9.65 -7.07 -17.24
N LYS A 17 -9.96 -6.02 -18.01
CA LYS A 17 -9.23 -4.75 -17.99
C LYS A 17 -9.33 -4.08 -16.62
N ASP A 18 -10.51 -4.04 -16.02
CA ASP A 18 -10.75 -3.38 -14.73
C ASP A 18 -10.05 -4.12 -13.58
N VAL A 19 -10.02 -5.46 -13.63
CA VAL A 19 -9.24 -6.27 -12.69
C VAL A 19 -7.74 -5.97 -12.79
N LYS A 20 -7.21 -5.90 -14.02
CA LYS A 20 -5.80 -5.60 -14.24
C LYS A 20 -5.46 -4.20 -13.77
N ASP A 21 -6.28 -3.21 -14.11
CA ASP A 21 -6.08 -1.81 -13.72
C ASP A 21 -6.10 -1.67 -12.18
N ALA A 22 -7.06 -2.31 -11.51
CA ALA A 22 -7.13 -2.35 -10.06
C ALA A 22 -5.88 -3.03 -9.44
N ALA A 23 -5.45 -4.17 -9.99
CA ALA A 23 -4.24 -4.86 -9.53
C ALA A 23 -2.98 -4.00 -9.70
N PHE A 24 -2.82 -3.29 -10.83
CA PHE A 24 -1.71 -2.38 -11.07
C PHE A 24 -1.71 -1.20 -10.08
N LEU A 25 -2.87 -0.60 -9.83
CA LEU A 25 -3.01 0.48 -8.86
C LEU A 25 -2.65 0.02 -7.45
N LYS A 26 -3.13 -1.15 -7.02
CA LYS A 26 -2.79 -1.70 -5.70
C LYS A 26 -1.30 -2.07 -5.61
N ALA A 27 -0.73 -2.68 -6.65
CA ALA A 27 0.71 -2.97 -6.69
C ALA A 27 1.57 -1.70 -6.58
N ARG A 28 1.15 -0.60 -7.22
CA ARG A 28 1.81 0.70 -7.09
C ARG A 28 1.72 1.25 -5.67
N GLN A 29 0.55 1.18 -5.03
CA GLN A 29 0.38 1.61 -3.65
C GLN A 29 1.27 0.81 -2.69
N ILE A 30 1.38 -0.51 -2.88
CA ILE A 30 2.27 -1.38 -2.12
C ILE A 30 3.72 -0.96 -2.30
N ARG A 31 4.16 -0.81 -3.56
CA ARG A 31 5.52 -0.40 -3.90
C ARG A 31 5.87 0.94 -3.26
N ASP A 32 5.00 1.94 -3.43
CA ASP A 32 5.25 3.30 -2.91
C ASP A 32 5.27 3.31 -1.38
N GLY A 33 4.37 2.53 -0.73
CA GLY A 33 4.36 2.35 0.72
C GLY A 33 5.58 1.61 1.28
N LEU A 34 6.19 0.71 0.51
CA LEU A 34 7.42 0.02 0.91
C LEU A 34 8.67 0.87 0.66
N LEU A 35 8.75 1.58 -0.46
CA LEU A 35 9.93 2.38 -0.83
C LEU A 35 10.15 3.60 0.08
N ILE A 36 9.10 4.08 0.75
CA ILE A 36 9.23 5.19 1.69
C ILE A 36 9.87 4.78 3.02
N ILE A 37 9.82 3.50 3.38
CA ILE A 37 10.35 2.98 4.64
C ILE A 37 11.89 3.12 4.69
N PRO A 38 12.67 2.64 3.69
CA PRO A 38 14.12 2.87 3.67
C PRO A 38 14.50 4.33 3.78
N ASN A 39 13.86 5.22 3.01
CA ASN A 39 14.18 6.65 3.03
C ASN A 39 14.06 7.24 4.44
N ARG A 40 12.99 6.88 5.18
CA ARG A 40 12.78 7.38 6.55
C ARG A 40 13.74 6.77 7.57
N ILE A 41 14.01 5.47 7.42
CA ILE A 41 14.85 4.75 8.38
C ILE A 41 16.33 5.06 8.18
N SER A 42 16.80 5.29 6.95
CA SER A 42 18.20 5.63 6.69
C SER A 42 18.66 6.89 7.42
N ASP A 43 17.86 7.96 7.42
CA ASP A 43 18.17 9.20 8.13
C ASP A 43 18.16 9.00 9.65
N LEU A 44 17.18 8.24 10.13
CA LEU A 44 17.00 8.00 11.56
C LEU A 44 18.11 7.08 12.12
N LEU A 45 18.47 6.03 11.39
CA LEU A 45 19.61 5.17 11.70
C LEU A 45 20.94 5.91 11.64
N ALA A 46 21.11 6.85 10.70
CA ALA A 46 22.32 7.68 10.63
C ALA A 46 22.48 8.55 11.88
N GLY A 47 21.38 9.07 12.43
CA GLY A 47 21.37 9.83 13.70
C GLY A 47 21.58 8.96 14.95
N GLU A 48 21.26 7.68 14.88
CA GLU A 48 21.41 6.72 15.99
C GLU A 48 22.76 5.99 16.02
N ILE A 49 23.69 6.38 15.13
CA ILE A 49 25.09 6.01 15.26
C ILE A 49 25.65 6.67 16.52
N ASN A 50 25.80 5.91 17.59
CA ASN A 50 26.44 6.40 18.81
C ASN A 50 27.89 6.81 18.51
N ALA A 51 28.50 7.64 19.37
CA ALA A 51 29.88 8.16 19.22
C ALA A 51 30.99 7.11 18.97
N ALA A 52 30.68 5.81 19.10
CA ALA A 52 31.55 4.68 18.80
C ALA A 52 31.29 4.01 17.42
N GLY A 53 30.47 4.60 16.54
CA GLY A 53 30.20 4.07 15.20
C GLY A 53 29.34 2.81 15.18
N ARG A 54 28.59 2.53 16.27
CA ARG A 54 27.74 1.34 16.38
C ARG A 54 26.28 1.73 16.25
N ILE A 55 25.47 0.75 15.90
CA ILE A 55 24.01 0.89 15.77
C ILE A 55 23.40 -0.04 16.82
N ASP A 56 22.52 0.49 17.68
CA ASP A 56 21.76 -0.32 18.64
C ASP A 56 20.69 -1.14 17.91
N LYS A 57 20.85 -2.46 17.92
CA LYS A 57 19.96 -3.41 17.25
C LYS A 57 18.53 -3.36 17.80
N THR A 58 18.35 -3.13 19.09
CA THR A 58 17.01 -3.05 19.72
C THR A 58 16.28 -1.84 19.17
N ARG A 59 16.98 -0.72 19.08
CA ARG A 59 16.44 0.52 18.53
C ARG A 59 16.05 0.37 17.06
N VAL A 60 16.93 -0.19 16.24
CA VAL A 60 16.66 -0.48 14.82
C VAL A 60 15.41 -1.34 14.65
N HIS A 61 15.27 -2.39 15.46
CA HIS A 61 14.10 -3.27 15.42
C HIS A 61 12.82 -2.52 15.78
N GLU A 62 12.83 -1.65 16.81
CA GLU A 62 11.68 -0.82 17.16
C GLU A 62 11.25 0.12 16.03
N ILE A 63 12.23 0.77 15.39
CA ILE A 63 11.99 1.71 14.28
C ILE A 63 11.40 0.97 13.09
N LEU A 64 12.08 -0.09 12.63
CA LEU A 64 11.59 -0.93 11.53
C LEU A 64 10.19 -1.46 11.83
N GLY A 65 9.95 -1.94 13.05
CA GLY A 65 8.65 -2.47 13.47
C GLY A 65 7.54 -1.43 13.38
N LYS A 66 7.78 -0.19 13.84
CA LYS A 66 6.81 0.91 13.73
C LYS A 66 6.53 1.28 12.28
N GLU A 67 7.58 1.41 11.47
CA GLU A 67 7.45 1.82 10.07
C GLU A 67 6.71 0.79 9.23
N LEU A 68 7.06 -0.50 9.39
CA LEU A 68 6.38 -1.60 8.71
C LEU A 68 4.91 -1.68 9.14
N ARG A 69 4.61 -1.53 10.43
CA ARG A 69 3.23 -1.51 10.91
C ARG A 69 2.43 -0.37 10.27
N GLN A 70 2.97 0.85 10.28
CA GLN A 70 2.30 2.00 9.68
C GLN A 70 2.07 1.81 8.17
N ALA A 71 3.07 1.28 7.45
CA ALA A 71 2.95 1.02 6.03
C ALA A 71 1.88 -0.05 5.73
N LEU A 72 1.82 -1.12 6.53
CA LEU A 72 0.81 -2.17 6.40
C LEU A 72 -0.59 -1.68 6.77
N GLU A 73 -0.74 -0.84 7.81
CA GLU A 73 -2.01 -0.22 8.17
C GLU A 73 -2.50 0.73 7.07
N ASN A 74 -1.61 1.57 6.51
CA ASN A 74 -1.93 2.43 5.38
C ASN A 74 -2.34 1.61 4.15
N LEU A 75 -1.62 0.52 3.87
CA LEU A 75 -1.96 -0.40 2.79
C LEU A 75 -3.34 -1.03 3.02
N SER A 76 -3.61 -1.54 4.23
CA SER A 76 -4.89 -2.14 4.59
C SER A 76 -6.05 -1.15 4.45
N ASN A 77 -5.86 0.09 4.90
CA ASN A 77 -6.86 1.15 4.76
C ASN A 77 -7.12 1.52 3.30
N ASN A 78 -6.08 1.56 2.47
CA ASN A 78 -6.19 1.83 1.03
C ASN A 78 -6.81 0.65 0.26
N LEU A 79 -6.63 -0.58 0.74
CA LEU A 79 -7.27 -1.78 0.17
C LEU A 79 -8.75 -1.88 0.55
N ASN A 80 -9.11 -1.50 1.79
CA ASN A 80 -10.48 -1.56 2.31
C ASN A 80 -11.32 -0.33 1.97
N ARG A 81 -10.78 0.64 1.22
CA ARG A 81 -11.57 1.80 0.79
C ARG A 81 -12.57 1.35 -0.29
N PRO A 82 -13.89 1.57 -0.11
CA PRO A 82 -14.85 1.28 -1.17
C PRO A 82 -14.57 2.21 -2.35
N GLU A 83 -14.07 1.64 -3.44
CA GLU A 83 -13.88 2.31 -4.72
C GLU A 83 -15.28 2.65 -5.27
N GLY A 84 -15.87 3.80 -4.91
CA GLY A 84 -17.27 4.06 -5.28
C GLY A 84 -17.94 5.39 -4.93
N VAL A 85 -17.24 6.43 -4.46
CA VAL A 85 -17.83 7.79 -4.40
C VAL A 85 -17.09 8.70 -5.36
N ASN A 86 -17.26 8.44 -6.66
CA ASN A 86 -17.02 9.46 -7.66
C ASN A 86 -18.17 10.46 -7.57
N GLY A 87 -17.96 11.54 -6.82
CA GLY A 87 -18.88 12.65 -6.75
C GLY A 87 -19.04 13.28 -8.13
N LYS A 88 -20.08 12.86 -8.86
CA LYS A 88 -20.83 13.81 -9.68
C LYS A 88 -21.42 14.83 -8.71
N LYS A 89 -20.73 15.95 -8.54
CA LYS A 89 -21.36 17.19 -8.07
C LYS A 89 -21.23 18.20 -9.20
N ASN A 90 -22.37 18.35 -9.87
CA ASN A 90 -22.93 19.51 -10.57
C ASN A 90 -21.96 20.62 -10.96
#